data_AF-A0A3D5NMZ4-F1
#
_entry.id   AF-A0A3D5NMZ4-F1
#
_cell.length_a   1.000
_cell.length_b   1.000
_cell.length_c   1.000
_cell.angle_alpha   90.00
_cell.angle_beta   90.00
_cell.angle_gamma   90.00
#
_symmetry.space_group_name_H-M   'P 1'
#
loop_
_entity.id
_entity.type
_entity.pdbx_description
1 polymer ?
#
loop_
_entity_poly.entity_id
_entity_poly.type
_entity_poly.pdbx_seq_one_letter_code
_entity_poly.pdbx_strand_id
1 'polypeptide(L)'
;MKGENMISRKLKILVAKITLLSMIAAGTSAILPLHSDLGWASQAVTVMAAETGKVTVTCSSLWTYSRAAWAAKIAVVSKGASFNVVDKVTVDGRAMYKLDNGRYITA
;
A
#
# COMPACT_ATOMS: atom_id res chain seq x y z
N MET A 1 -11.87 -16.12 -47.64
CA MET A 1 -10.95 -15.04 -48.05
C MET A 1 -11.37 -13.74 -47.39
N LYS A 2 -10.37 -12.91 -47.02
CA LYS A 2 -10.46 -11.52 -46.55
C LYS A 2 -11.08 -11.36 -45.14
N GLY A 3 -10.39 -10.95 -44.08
CA GLY A 3 -9.18 -10.14 -43.99
C GLY A 3 -9.53 -8.83 -43.29
N GLU A 4 -8.92 -8.61 -42.12
CA GLU A 4 -8.71 -7.29 -41.49
C GLU A 4 -9.96 -6.58 -40.94
N ASN A 5 -10.06 -6.02 -39.74
CA ASN A 5 -9.10 -5.69 -38.69
C ASN A 5 -9.87 -5.51 -37.39
N MET A 6 -9.63 -6.35 -36.38
CA MET A 6 -10.04 -6.01 -34.99
C MET A 6 -8.95 -6.37 -33.96
N ILE A 7 -7.72 -6.59 -34.44
CA ILE A 7 -6.54 -6.62 -33.57
C ILE A 7 -6.25 -5.20 -33.01
N SER A 8 -6.88 -4.15 -33.55
CA SER A 8 -6.78 -2.77 -33.04
C SER A 8 -7.81 -2.39 -31.96
N ARG A 9 -8.71 -3.30 -31.53
CA ARG A 9 -9.42 -3.13 -30.25
C ARG A 9 -8.60 -3.61 -29.05
N LYS A 10 -7.38 -4.12 -29.29
CA LYS A 10 -6.41 -4.46 -28.22
C LYS A 10 -5.79 -3.25 -27.52
N LEU A 11 -6.33 -2.03 -27.72
CA LEU A 11 -5.80 -0.79 -27.15
C LEU A 11 -6.75 -0.04 -26.18
N LYS A 12 -8.00 -0.47 -25.94
CA LYS A 12 -8.95 0.39 -25.21
C LYS A 12 -9.29 0.04 -23.76
N ILE A 13 -8.96 -1.14 -23.24
CA ILE A 13 -9.25 -1.50 -21.83
C ILE A 13 -8.24 -2.61 -21.45
N LEU A 14 -7.08 -2.44 -20.80
CA LEU A 14 -6.53 -1.47 -19.85
C LEU A 14 -7.45 -1.08 -18.68
N VAL A 15 -8.13 -2.07 -18.09
CA VAL A 15 -8.47 -2.10 -16.66
C VAL A 15 -8.47 -3.59 -16.28
N ALA A 16 -7.32 -4.16 -15.94
CA ALA A 16 -6.87 -4.20 -14.55
C ALA A 16 -7.94 -4.79 -13.62
N LYS A 17 -8.14 -6.11 -13.70
CA LYS A 17 -8.52 -6.95 -12.56
C LYS A 17 -7.97 -8.34 -12.82
N ILE A 18 -6.63 -8.39 -12.86
CA ILE A 18 -5.88 -9.64 -12.77
C ILE A 18 -6.25 -10.26 -11.43
N THR A 19 -6.92 -11.39 -11.53
CA THR A 19 -7.39 -12.26 -10.47
C THR A 19 -6.23 -12.62 -9.52
N LEU A 20 -6.39 -12.29 -8.25
CA LEU A 20 -5.56 -12.73 -7.12
C LEU A 20 -6.56 -13.34 -6.13
N LEU A 21 -6.41 -14.50 -5.51
CA LEU A 21 -5.48 -15.62 -5.54
C LEU A 21 -6.21 -16.70 -4.72
N SER A 22 -6.14 -17.95 -5.15
CA SER A 22 -6.67 -19.13 -4.46
C SER A 22 -6.10 -19.27 -3.04
N MET A 23 -6.94 -19.50 -2.04
CA MET A 23 -6.73 -20.42 -0.91
C MET A 23 -7.87 -20.27 0.11
N ILE A 24 -8.80 -21.23 0.15
CA ILE A 24 -9.42 -21.64 1.43
C ILE A 24 -9.32 -23.16 1.47
N ALA A 25 -8.51 -23.63 2.42
CA ALA A 25 -8.31 -25.03 2.74
C ALA A 25 -9.63 -25.64 3.29
N ALA A 26 -9.78 -26.94 3.04
CA ALA A 26 -10.95 -27.74 3.36
C ALA A 26 -11.40 -27.64 4.83
N GLY A 27 -12.71 -27.54 5.03
CA GLY A 27 -13.37 -27.66 6.33
C GLY A 27 -14.89 -27.82 6.17
N THR A 28 -15.32 -29.07 5.96
CA THR A 28 -16.65 -29.66 6.27
C THR A 28 -17.96 -28.91 5.96
N SER A 29 -18.68 -29.44 4.95
CA SER A 29 -20.10 -29.84 4.91
C SER A 29 -21.25 -28.90 5.36
N ALA A 30 -22.03 -28.49 4.34
CA ALA A 30 -23.49 -28.25 4.27
C ALA A 30 -24.17 -27.22 5.21
N ILE A 31 -24.83 -26.21 4.63
CA ILE A 31 -26.30 -25.93 4.67
C ILE A 31 -26.63 -24.75 3.70
N LEU A 32 -27.88 -24.78 3.23
CA LEU A 32 -28.58 -24.20 2.05
C LEU A 32 -28.70 -22.66 1.93
N PRO A 33 -29.15 -22.13 0.75
CA PRO A 33 -29.42 -20.70 0.55
C PRO A 33 -30.86 -20.33 0.93
N LEU A 34 -31.08 -19.34 1.80
CA LEU A 34 -32.37 -18.64 1.88
C LEU A 34 -32.28 -17.29 2.59
N HIS A 35 -33.01 -16.34 2.02
CA HIS A 35 -33.40 -15.01 2.49
C HIS A 35 -32.43 -13.84 2.22
N SER A 36 -32.81 -13.13 1.15
CA SER A 36 -32.41 -11.78 0.76
C SER A 36 -32.73 -10.71 1.81
N ASP A 37 -31.73 -9.84 1.98
CA ASP A 37 -31.85 -8.41 2.28
C ASP A 37 -32.41 -7.99 3.65
N LEU A 38 -31.48 -7.48 4.48
CA LEU A 38 -31.52 -6.21 5.22
C LEU A 38 -30.47 -6.27 6.35
N GLY A 39 -29.22 -6.51 5.95
CA GLY A 39 -28.06 -6.36 6.80
C GLY A 39 -27.24 -5.23 6.22
N TRP A 40 -27.41 -4.03 6.77
CA TRP A 40 -26.46 -2.92 6.74
C TRP A 40 -25.01 -3.45 6.78
N ALA A 41 -24.46 -3.80 5.61
CA ALA A 41 -23.09 -4.24 5.52
C ALA A 41 -22.25 -3.00 5.69
N SER A 42 -21.97 -2.67 6.95
CA SER A 42 -20.85 -1.82 7.32
C SER A 42 -19.62 -2.53 6.82
N GLN A 43 -19.27 -2.25 5.56
CA GLN A 43 -17.91 -2.50 5.13
C GLN A 43 -17.08 -1.64 6.08
N ALA A 44 -16.35 -2.30 6.97
CA ALA A 44 -15.27 -1.68 7.69
C ALA A 44 -14.29 -1.23 6.60
N VAL A 45 -14.52 -0.03 6.05
CA VAL A 45 -13.48 0.71 5.36
C VAL A 45 -12.45 0.90 6.44
N THR A 46 -11.41 0.06 6.41
CA THR A 46 -10.19 0.35 7.14
C THR A 46 -9.64 1.61 6.49
N VAL A 47 -10.12 2.77 6.97
CA VAL A 47 -9.41 4.03 6.84
C VAL A 47 -8.15 3.80 7.65
N MET A 48 -7.12 3.26 6.98
CA MET A 48 -5.76 3.35 7.48
C MET A 48 -5.53 4.85 7.61
N ALA A 49 -5.66 5.39 8.82
CA ALA A 49 -5.28 6.76 9.07
C ALA A 49 -3.82 6.85 8.62
N ALA A 50 -3.57 7.59 7.54
CA ALA A 50 -2.21 7.91 7.17
C ALA A 50 -1.62 8.61 8.40
N GLU A 51 -0.58 8.01 9.00
CA GLU A 51 0.10 8.59 10.15
C GLU A 51 0.90 9.79 9.65
N THR A 52 0.18 10.88 9.36
CA THR A 52 0.71 12.12 8.85
C THR A 52 0.95 13.08 10.00
N GLY A 53 2.04 13.83 9.93
CA GLY A 53 2.33 14.82 10.95
C GLY A 53 3.78 15.27 10.95
N LYS A 54 4.03 16.33 11.71
CA LYS A 54 5.38 16.86 11.90
C LYS A 54 6.14 15.99 12.89
N VAL A 55 7.31 15.52 12.48
CA VAL A 55 8.24 14.77 13.33
C VAL A 55 9.55 15.53 13.48
N THR A 56 10.17 15.40 14.65
CA THR A 56 11.47 15.99 14.96
C THR A 56 12.46 14.91 15.38
N VAL A 57 13.63 14.90 14.77
CA VAL A 57 14.70 13.95 15.09
C VAL A 57 15.26 14.26 16.47
N THR A 58 15.17 13.30 17.40
CA THR A 58 15.66 13.44 18.78
C THR A 58 17.03 12.80 19.01
N CYS A 59 17.39 11.81 18.18
CA CYS A 59 18.70 11.15 18.22
C CYS A 59 19.80 12.03 17.60
N SER A 60 21.06 11.74 17.92
CA SER A 60 22.20 12.52 17.42
C SER A 60 22.32 12.45 15.89
N SER A 61 22.00 11.31 15.29
CA SER A 61 22.11 11.07 13.85
C SER A 61 21.07 10.05 13.40
N LEU A 62 20.40 10.33 12.29
CA LEU A 62 19.39 9.47 11.68
C LEU A 62 19.65 9.31 10.18
N TRP A 63 19.58 8.08 9.68
CA TRP A 63 19.66 7.82 8.23
C TRP A 63 18.35 8.16 7.52
N THR A 64 18.47 8.76 6.35
CA THR A 64 17.40 8.96 5.38
C THR A 64 17.64 8.07 4.16
N TYR A 65 16.55 7.74 3.47
CA TYR A 65 16.55 6.79 2.37
C TYR A 65 15.86 7.36 1.13
N SER A 66 16.30 7.00 -0.07
CA SER A 66 15.71 7.47 -1.34
C SER A 66 14.42 6.73 -1.74
N ARG A 67 14.21 5.53 -1.20
CA ARG A 67 13.02 4.71 -1.41
C ARG A 67 12.76 3.86 -0.17
N ALA A 68 11.59 3.21 -0.12
CA ALA A 68 11.21 2.25 0.91
C ALA A 68 12.04 0.94 0.83
N ALA A 69 13.34 1.01 1.15
CA ALA A 69 14.26 -0.12 1.18
C ALA A 69 15.44 0.15 2.13
N TRP A 70 15.79 -0.82 2.97
CA TRP A 70 16.87 -0.71 3.96
C TRP A 70 18.26 -0.44 3.36
N ALA A 71 18.47 -0.89 2.11
CA ALA A 71 19.71 -0.68 1.37
C ALA A 71 19.81 0.73 0.74
N ALA A 72 18.72 1.50 0.68
CA ALA A 72 18.65 2.75 -0.07
C ALA A 72 19.06 3.99 0.74
N LYS A 73 20.08 3.87 1.59
CA LYS A 73 20.58 4.98 2.42
C LYS A 73 21.20 6.07 1.53
N ILE A 74 20.87 7.34 1.82
CA ILE A 74 21.38 8.47 1.04
C ILE A 74 22.06 9.56 1.85
N ALA A 75 21.56 9.85 3.06
CA ALA A 75 22.09 10.95 3.86
C ALA A 75 21.79 10.73 5.35
N VAL A 76 22.61 11.33 6.20
CA VAL A 76 22.39 11.40 7.65
C VAL A 76 21.87 12.79 7.98
N VAL A 77 20.89 12.86 8.87
CA VAL A 77 20.37 14.11 9.44
C VAL A 77 20.62 14.14 10.94
N SER A 78 20.85 15.33 11.46
CA SER A 78 21.19 15.53 12.87
C SER A 78 19.95 15.79 13.73
N LYS A 79 20.13 15.69 15.05
CA LYS A 79 19.14 16.10 16.06
C LYS A 79 18.56 17.48 15.73
N GLY A 80 17.25 17.62 15.91
CA GLY A 80 16.50 18.87 15.68
C GLY A 80 15.96 19.03 14.26
N ALA A 81 16.40 18.20 13.30
CA ALA A 81 15.81 18.18 11.97
C ALA A 81 14.32 17.84 12.06
N SER A 82 13.48 18.61 11.36
CA SER A 82 12.03 18.44 11.35
C SER A 82 11.53 18.09 9.95
N PHE A 83 10.61 17.15 9.85
CA PHE A 83 10.03 16.70 8.59
C PHE A 83 8.52 16.55 8.72
N ASN A 84 7.81 16.66 7.59
CA ASN A 84 6.40 16.30 7.55
C ASN A 84 6.27 14.89 6.98
N VAL A 85 5.69 13.99 7.76
CA VAL A 85 5.36 12.64 7.32
C VAL A 85 4.08 12.70 6.51
N VAL A 86 4.11 12.10 5.32
CA VAL A 86 2.96 12.04 4.41
C VAL A 86 2.38 10.63 4.30
N ASP A 87 3.16 9.60 4.64
CA ASP A 87 2.72 8.21 4.54
C ASP A 87 3.57 7.28 5.40
N LYS A 88 3.04 6.10 5.71
CA LYS A 88 3.73 5.02 6.43
C LYS A 88 3.68 3.74 5.62
N VAL A 89 4.84 3.12 5.46
CA VAL A 89 5.00 1.87 4.70
C VAL A 89 5.70 0.81 5.55
N THR A 90 5.36 -0.45 5.34
CA THR A 90 6.03 -1.58 5.99
C THR A 90 7.05 -2.19 5.03
N VAL A 91 8.30 -2.28 5.46
CA VAL A 91 9.43 -2.85 4.71
C VAL A 91 10.05 -3.96 5.57
N ASP A 92 10.04 -5.20 5.10
CA ASP A 92 10.53 -6.38 5.86
C ASP A 92 9.98 -6.47 7.29
N GLY A 93 8.68 -6.18 7.46
CA GLY A 93 7.99 -6.25 8.76
C GLY A 93 8.23 -5.06 9.71
N ARG A 94 8.96 -4.02 9.28
CA ARG A 94 9.21 -2.80 10.06
C ARG A 94 8.67 -1.56 9.35
N ALA A 95 8.30 -0.54 10.12
CA ALA A 95 7.78 0.70 9.55
C ALA A 95 8.90 1.61 9.01
N MET A 96 8.64 2.22 7.86
CA MET A 96 9.33 3.39 7.33
C MET A 96 8.29 4.50 7.07
N TYR A 97 8.73 5.74 7.25
CA TYR A 97 7.88 6.91 7.10
C TYR A 97 8.32 7.71 5.89
N LYS A 98 7.40 7.95 4.96
CA LYS A 98 7.63 8.78 3.79
C LYS A 98 7.50 10.25 4.18
N LEU A 99 8.46 11.05 3.75
CA LEU A 99 8.51 12.48 3.98
C LEU A 99 7.96 13.23 2.76
N ASP A 100 7.53 14.48 2.97
CA ASP A 100 7.04 15.37 1.91
C ASP A 100 8.06 15.58 0.78
N ASN A 101 9.35 15.56 1.11
CA ASN A 101 10.46 15.70 0.16
C ASN A 101 10.78 14.41 -0.62
N GLY A 102 9.97 13.36 -0.48
CA GLY A 102 10.13 12.08 -1.18
C GLY A 102 11.16 11.13 -0.56
N ARG A 103 11.84 11.52 0.52
CA ARG A 103 12.73 10.63 1.28
C ARG A 103 11.95 9.79 2.29
N TYR A 104 12.64 8.81 2.86
CA TYR A 104 12.10 7.96 3.91
C TYR A 104 12.99 8.02 5.14
N ILE A 105 12.39 7.84 6.31
CA ILE A 105 13.07 7.70 7.61
C ILE A 105 12.53 6.48 8.36
N THR A 106 13.27 6.08 9.37
CA THR A 106 12.92 4.99 10.29
C THR A 106 12.65 5.61 11.65
N ALA A 107 11.57 5.21 12.31
CA ALA A 107 11.32 5.57 13.71
C ALA A 107 11.79 4.45 14.64
#